data_AF-A0A139M7F2-F1
#
_entry.id   AF-A0A139M7F2-F1
#
_cell.length_a   1.000
_cell.length_b   1.000
_cell.length_c   1.000
_cell.angle_alpha   90.00
_cell.angle_beta   90.00
_cell.angle_gamma   90.00
#
_symmetry.space_group_name_H-M   'P 1'
#
loop_
_entity.id
_entity.type
_entity.pdbx_description
1 polymer ?
#
loop_
_entity_poly.entity_id
_entity_poly.type
_entity_poly.pdbx_seq_one_letter_code
_entity_poly.pdbx_strand_id
1 'polypeptide(L)' 'MFPHEAQLSRKSYYEKHKNQKIGTLPYGYRLAVYFLIDNGYAEAVL' A
#
# COMPACT_ATOMS: atom_id res chain seq x y z
N MET A 1 4.56 -7.74 -6.53
CA MET A 1 3.86 -7.52 -7.82
C MET A 1 2.55 -6.79 -7.50
N PHE A 2 2.32 -5.60 -8.04
CA PHE A 2 1.01 -4.91 -7.89
C PHE A 2 -0.09 -5.83 -8.42
N PRO A 3 -1.27 -5.92 -7.77
CA PRO A 3 -2.31 -6.84 -8.23
C PRO A 3 -2.72 -6.45 -9.64
N HIS A 4 -2.49 -7.38 -10.58
CA HIS A 4 -2.76 -7.24 -12.01
C HIS A 4 -4.26 -7.10 -12.33
N GLU A 5 -5.11 -7.18 -11.31
CA GLU A 5 -6.58 -7.19 -11.38
C GLU A 5 -7.23 -5.80 -11.25
N ALA A 6 -6.45 -4.74 -11.04
CA ALA A 6 -7.03 -3.40 -10.93
C ALA A 6 -7.08 -2.72 -12.30
N GLN A 7 -8.28 -2.58 -12.85
CA GLN A 7 -8.66 -1.64 -13.91
C GLN A 7 -8.36 -0.16 -13.54
N LEU A 8 -7.76 0.09 -12.38
CA LEU A 8 -7.43 1.38 -11.81
C LEU A 8 -5.96 1.71 -12.04
N SER A 9 -5.70 2.96 -12.40
CA SER A 9 -4.33 3.49 -12.42
C SER A 9 -3.70 3.41 -11.01
N ARG A 10 -2.36 3.33 -10.93
CA ARG A 10 -1.64 3.32 -9.65
C ARG A 10 -2.01 4.51 -8.76
N LYS A 11 -2.21 5.69 -9.38
CA LYS A 11 -2.64 6.91 -8.70
C LYS A 11 -4.03 6.74 -8.08
N SER A 12 -5.00 6.23 -8.85
CA SER A 12 -6.35 5.97 -8.36
C SER A 12 -6.37 4.93 -7.24
N TYR A 13 -5.51 3.92 -7.32
CA TYR A 13 -5.37 2.90 -6.29
C TYR A 13 -4.79 3.47 -4.99
N TYR A 14 -3.75 4.31 -5.09
CA TYR A 14 -3.20 5.04 -3.96
C TYR A 14 -4.24 5.94 -3.30
N GLU A 15 -4.94 6.77 -4.10
CA GLU A 15 -5.98 7.68 -3.59
C GLU A 15 -7.11 6.95 -2.86
N LYS A 16 -7.50 5.77 -3.33
CA LYS A 16 -8.53 4.93 -2.69
C LYS A 16 -8.10 4.42 -1.30
N HIS A 17 -6.81 4.17 -1.11
CA HIS A 17 -6.28 3.41 0.03
C HIS A 17 -5.41 4.25 0.99
N LYS A 18 -4.99 5.47 0.61
CA LYS A 18 -4.05 6.30 1.40
C LYS A 18 -4.51 6.67 2.81
N ASN A 19 -5.83 6.75 3.03
CA ASN A 19 -6.41 7.12 4.33
C ASN A 19 -6.89 5.91 5.14
N GLN A 20 -6.65 4.69 4.65
CA GLN A 20 -7.04 3.46 5.34
C GLN A 20 -5.93 3.00 6.27
N LYS A 21 -6.29 2.39 7.40
CA LYS A 21 -5.32 1.78 8.31
C LYS A 21 -4.60 0.65 7.58
N ILE A 22 -3.29 0.49 7.82
CA ILE A 22 -2.49 -0.56 7.15
C ILE A 22 -3.15 -1.94 7.30
N GLY A 23 -3.70 -2.26 8.48
CA GLY A 23 -4.39 -3.53 8.74
C GLY A 23 -5.61 -3.81 7.85
N THR A 24 -6.25 -2.79 7.27
CA THR A 24 -7.41 -2.93 6.38
C THR A 24 -7.03 -2.95 4.90
N LEU A 25 -5.74 -2.80 4.58
CA LEU A 25 -5.27 -2.74 3.20
C LEU A 25 -5.19 -4.15 2.57
N PRO A 26 -5.39 -4.25 1.24
CA PRO A 26 -5.18 -5.49 0.51
C PRO A 26 -3.78 -6.07 0.75
N TYR A 27 -3.67 -7.40 0.77
CA TYR A 27 -2.44 -8.10 1.14
C TYR A 27 -1.20 -7.61 0.37
N GLY A 28 -1.30 -7.48 -0.96
CA GLY A 28 -0.17 -6.99 -1.78
C GLY A 28 0.23 -5.55 -1.46
N TYR A 29 -0.71 -4.71 -1.04
CA TYR A 29 -0.40 -3.33 -0.64
C TYR A 29 0.27 -3.29 0.74
N ARG A 30 -0.19 -4.13 1.69
CA ARG A 30 0.48 -4.28 2.99
C ARG A 30 1.94 -4.71 2.83
N LEU A 31 2.21 -5.69 1.97
CA LEU A 31 3.59 -6.12 1.67
C LEU A 31 4.44 -4.98 1.11
N ALA A 32 3.88 -4.16 0.21
CA ALA A 32 4.62 -3.03 -0.34
C ALA A 32 4.95 -1.98 0.73
N VAL A 33 4.02 -1.70 1.65
CA VAL A 33 4.25 -0.78 2.76
C VAL A 33 5.31 -1.33 3.73
N TYR A 34 5.23 -2.60 4.10
CA TYR A 34 6.24 -3.23 4.96
C TYR A 34 7.62 -3.25 4.32
N PHE A 35 7.73 -3.55 3.02
CA PHE A 35 8.99 -3.47 2.30
C PHE A 35 9.62 -2.08 2.38
N LEU A 36 8.83 -1.01 2.27
CA LEU A 36 9.33 0.35 2.41
C LEU A 36 9.81 0.65 3.83
N ILE A 37 9.10 0.16 4.85
CA ILE A 37 9.49 0.30 6.26
C ILE A 37 10.79 -0.46 6.54
N ASP A 38 10.89 -1.71 6.10
CA ASP A 38 12.06 -2.56 6.32
C ASP A 38 13.34 -1.99 5.70
N ASN A 39 13.21 -1.21 4.63
CA ASN A 39 14.32 -0.53 3.97
C ASN A 39 14.53 0.92 4.43
N GLY A 40 13.78 1.39 5.43
CA GLY A 40 13.91 2.75 5.98
C GLY A 40 13.37 3.87 5.07
N TYR A 41 12.54 3.53 4.08
CA TYR A 41 11.92 4.50 3.17
C TYR A 41 10.55 5.01 3.66
N ALA A 42 9.99 4.40 4.70
CA ALA A 42 8.74 4.81 5.33
C ALA A 42 8.76 4.52 6.82
N GLU A 43 8.04 5.32 7.61
CA GLU A 43 7.82 5.09 9.03
C GLU A 43 6.33 4.87 9.29
N ALA A 44 6.01 3.83 10.06
CA ALA A 44 4.65 3.63 10.56
C ALA A 44 4.45 4.54 11.78
N VAL A 45 3.73 5.65 11.59
CA VAL A 45 3.27 6.46 12.72
C VAL A 45 2.06 5.77 13.35
N LEU A 46 2.16 5.43 14.64
CA LEU A 46 1.11 4.81 15.45
C LEU A 46 -0.13 5.70 15.59
#